data_AF-A0A5R2MSX6-F1
#
_entry.id   AF-A0A5R2MSX6-F1
#
_cell.length_a   1.000
_cell.length_b   1.000
_cell.length_c   1.000
_cell.angle_alpha   90.00
_cell.angle_beta   90.00
_cell.angle_gamma   90.00
#
_symmetry.space_group_name_H-M   'P 1'
#
loop_
_entity.id
_entity.type
_entity.pdbx_description
1 polymer ?
#
loop_
_entity_poly.entity_id
_entity_poly.type
_entity_poly.pdbx_seq_one_letter_code
_entity_poly.pdbx_strand_id
1 'polypeptide(L)'
;AECACGRARFSEAMLFTHRGVSGPSILQISSYWREGDEIRIAMLPGTDVAELVRVAKRGNGRQAVQTVLANHLPKRLAQAIAERTGLDGNLADLS
;
A
#
# COMPACT_ATOMS: atom_id res chain seq x y z
N ALA A 1 -0.38 -5.44 -7.43
CA ALA A 1 -1.38 -4.73 -6.60
C ALA A 1 -2.75 -5.18 -7.09
N GLU A 2 -3.75 -5.24 -6.21
CA GLU A 2 -5.13 -5.46 -6.66
C GLU A 2 -5.81 -4.10 -6.83
N CYS A 3 -6.34 -3.82 -8.02
CA CYS A 3 -7.10 -2.60 -8.30
C CYS A 3 -8.59 -2.93 -8.41
N ALA A 4 -9.44 -2.10 -7.81
CA ALA A 4 -10.88 -2.32 -7.77
C ALA A 4 -11.69 -1.05 -8.02
N CYS A 5 -12.81 -1.19 -8.73
CA CYS A 5 -13.80 -0.15 -9.01
C CYS A 5 -15.19 -0.81 -9.00
N GLY A 6 -16.04 -0.42 -8.06
CA GLY A 6 -17.31 -1.11 -7.81
C GLY A 6 -17.11 -2.60 -7.52
N ARG A 7 -17.62 -3.47 -8.41
CA ARG A 7 -17.46 -4.93 -8.31
C ARG A 7 -16.29 -5.48 -9.12
N ALA A 8 -15.71 -4.69 -10.02
CA ALA A 8 -14.59 -5.12 -10.85
C ALA A 8 -13.30 -5.12 -10.02
N ARG A 9 -12.49 -6.18 -10.17
CA ARG A 9 -11.21 -6.35 -9.46
C ARG A 9 -10.20 -7.01 -10.39
N PHE A 10 -8.98 -6.48 -10.43
CA PHE A 10 -7.88 -7.01 -11.24
C PHE A 10 -6.58 -7.04 -10.43
N SER A 11 -5.96 -8.22 -10.38
CA SER A 11 -4.74 -8.49 -9.62
C SER A 11 -3.57 -8.71 -10.56
N GLU A 12 -3.02 -7.60 -11.05
CA GLU A 12 -1.89 -7.58 -11.98
C GLU A 12 -0.87 -6.49 -11.58
N ALA A 13 0.14 -6.28 -12.43
CA ALA A 13 1.12 -5.23 -12.21
C ALA A 13 0.47 -3.83 -12.27
N MET A 14 1.01 -2.91 -11.47
CA MET A 14 0.68 -1.49 -11.45
C MET A 14 1.99 -0.71 -11.44
N LEU A 15 1.99 0.45 -12.08
CA LEU A 15 3.15 1.35 -12.17
C LEU A 15 2.75 2.75 -11.71
N PHE A 16 3.65 3.40 -10.96
CA PHE A 16 3.60 4.85 -10.77
C PHE A 16 4.23 5.53 -11.97
N THR A 17 3.60 6.60 -12.45
CA THR A 17 4.07 7.43 -13.55
C THR A 17 4.07 8.90 -13.13
N HIS A 18 4.65 9.78 -13.95
CA HIS A 18 4.63 11.22 -13.68
C HIS A 18 3.23 11.84 -13.64
N ARG A 19 2.23 11.21 -14.27
CA ARG A 19 0.86 11.75 -14.40
C ARG A 19 -0.19 10.88 -13.68
N GLY A 20 0.23 10.04 -12.74
CA GLY A 20 -0.67 9.16 -11.99
C GLY A 20 -0.21 7.71 -12.04
N VAL A 21 -1.15 6.79 -12.14
CA VAL A 21 -0.91 5.34 -12.13
C VAL A 21 -1.24 4.71 -13.47
N SER A 22 -0.56 3.62 -13.81
CA SER A 22 -0.75 2.84 -15.03
C SER A 22 -0.40 1.36 -14.77
N GLY A 23 -0.16 0.60 -15.83
CA GLY A 23 0.09 -0.84 -15.78
C GLY A 23 -1.18 -1.66 -16.01
N PRO A 24 -1.06 -2.97 -16.26
CA PRO A 24 -2.17 -3.82 -16.69
C PRO A 24 -3.41 -3.74 -15.80
N SER A 25 -3.24 -3.79 -14.48
CA SER A 25 -4.36 -3.72 -13.52
C SER A 25 -5.12 -2.38 -13.60
N ILE A 26 -4.43 -1.27 -13.82
CA ILE A 26 -5.03 0.06 -13.97
C ILE A 26 -5.68 0.23 -15.35
N LEU A 27 -5.07 -0.33 -16.40
CA LEU A 27 -5.64 -0.29 -17.75
C LEU A 27 -6.92 -1.13 -17.85
N GLN A 28 -7.00 -2.25 -17.13
CA GLN A 28 -8.23 -3.05 -17.03
C GLN A 28 -9.29 -2.31 -16.21
N ILE A 29 -8.93 -1.77 -15.04
CA ILE A 29 -9.92 -1.12 -14.18
C ILE A 29 -10.46 0.19 -14.78
N SER A 30 -9.69 0.88 -15.62
CA SER A 30 -10.15 2.11 -16.28
C SER A 30 -11.33 1.89 -17.24
N SER A 31 -11.53 0.66 -17.74
CA SER A 31 -12.69 0.31 -18.57
C SER A 31 -13.99 0.22 -17.76
N TYR A 32 -13.90 0.13 -16.43
CA TYR A 32 -15.05 0.06 -15.51
C TYR A 32 -15.28 1.36 -14.74
N TRP A 33 -14.26 2.21 -14.66
CA TRP A 33 -14.30 3.47 -13.93
C TRP A 33 -15.04 4.55 -14.73
N ARG A 34 -15.86 5.34 -14.04
CA ARG A 34 -16.46 6.57 -14.56
C ARG A 34 -16.04 7.76 -13.71
N GLU A 35 -16.17 8.95 -14.26
CA GLU A 35 -15.85 10.17 -13.53
C GLU A 35 -16.63 10.25 -12.20
N GLY A 36 -15.90 10.49 -11.12
CA GLY A 36 -16.44 10.50 -9.75
C GLY A 36 -16.34 9.15 -9.02
N ASP A 37 -16.07 8.04 -9.72
CA ASP A 37 -15.93 6.73 -9.06
C ASP A 37 -14.63 6.63 -8.26
N GLU A 38 -14.68 5.91 -7.15
CA GLU A 38 -13.52 5.58 -6.33
C GLU A 38 -12.79 4.36 -6.91
N ILE A 39 -11.46 4.48 -7.07
CA ILE A 39 -10.57 3.34 -7.33
C ILE A 39 -9.88 2.96 -6.03
N ARG A 40 -9.99 1.69 -5.63
CA ARG A 40 -9.28 1.13 -4.48
C ARG A 40 -8.08 0.32 -4.97
N ILE A 41 -6.93 0.53 -4.34
CA ILE A 41 -5.69 -0.17 -4.68
C ILE A 41 -5.16 -0.86 -3.42
N ALA A 42 -5.21 -2.19 -3.38
CA ALA A 42 -4.53 -2.98 -2.37
C ALA A 42 -3.10 -3.25 -2.80
N MET A 43 -2.13 -2.65 -2.11
CA MET A 43 -0.70 -2.81 -2.40
C MET A 43 -0.18 -4.19 -1.96
N LEU A 44 -0.75 -4.73 -0.87
CA LEU A 44 -0.47 -6.07 -0.32
C LEU A 44 -1.79 -6.86 -0.21
N PRO A 45 -2.38 -7.28 -1.34
CA PRO A 45 -3.65 -8.00 -1.32
C PRO A 45 -3.49 -9.32 -0.56
N GLY A 46 -4.43 -9.62 0.33
CA GLY A 46 -4.42 -10.81 1.18
C GLY A 46 -3.53 -10.71 2.42
N THR A 47 -2.81 -9.60 2.62
CA THR A 47 -1.95 -9.41 3.80
C THR A 47 -2.66 -8.58 4.86
N ASP A 48 -2.73 -9.10 6.09
CA ASP A 48 -3.06 -8.30 7.27
C ASP A 48 -1.83 -7.47 7.68
N VAL A 49 -1.77 -6.24 7.17
CA VAL A 49 -0.68 -5.30 7.48
C VAL A 49 -0.66 -4.93 8.96
N ALA A 50 -1.82 -4.90 9.63
CA ALA A 50 -1.86 -4.59 11.05
C ALA A 50 -1.20 -5.70 11.87
N GLU A 51 -1.49 -6.97 11.56
CA GLU A 51 -0.82 -8.08 12.25
C GLU A 51 0.67 -8.15 11.93
N LEU A 52 1.07 -7.86 10.69
CA LEU A 52 2.47 -7.75 10.29
C LEU A 52 3.21 -6.73 11.17
N VAL A 53 2.63 -5.55 11.35
CA VAL A 53 3.19 -4.50 12.21
C VAL A 53 3.20 -4.93 13.68
N ARG A 54 2.15 -5.60 14.18
CA ARG A 54 2.12 -6.12 15.57
C ARG A 54 3.20 -7.17 15.83
N VAL A 55 3.38 -8.11 14.91
CA VAL A 55 4.46 -9.12 15.00
C VAL A 55 5.83 -8.43 15.03
N ALA A 56 6.05 -7.47 14.13
CA ALA A 56 7.31 -6.72 14.08
C ALA A 56 7.55 -5.92 15.38
N LYS A 57 6.50 -5.30 15.94
CA LYS A 57 6.57 -4.56 17.20
C LYS A 57 6.96 -5.46 18.37
N ARG A 58 6.40 -6.68 18.45
CA ARG A 58 6.75 -7.68 19.47
C ARG A 58 8.20 -8.16 19.36
N GLY A 59 8.71 -8.31 18.13
CA GLY A 59 10.08 -8.79 17.90
C GLY A 59 11.15 -7.73 18.12
N ASN A 60 10.92 -6.50 17.64
CA ASN A 60 11.82 -5.36 17.84
C ASN A 60 11.04 -4.05 17.75
N GLY A 61 10.57 -3.53 18.88
CA GLY A 61 9.82 -2.27 18.93
C GLY A 61 10.62 -1.03 18.54
N ARG A 62 11.96 -1.09 18.54
CA ARG A 62 12.84 0.07 18.22
C ARG A 62 13.04 0.28 16.72
N GLN A 63 12.52 -0.60 15.88
CA GLN A 63 12.58 -0.41 14.44
C GLN A 63 11.56 0.65 14.00
N ALA A 64 11.91 1.43 12.98
CA ALA A 64 11.00 2.40 12.39
C ALA A 64 9.93 1.71 11.51
N VAL A 65 8.75 2.31 11.40
CA VAL A 65 7.60 1.75 10.66
C VAL A 65 7.95 1.49 9.19
N GLN A 66 8.60 2.44 8.53
CA GLN A 66 9.03 2.33 7.14
C GLN A 66 9.97 1.14 6.90
N THR A 67 10.78 0.75 7.90
CA THR A 67 11.69 -0.40 7.79
C THR A 67 10.89 -1.71 7.69
N VAL A 68 9.84 -1.84 8.49
CA VAL A 68 8.93 -3.00 8.44
C VAL A 68 8.20 -3.04 7.10
N LEU A 69 7.62 -1.91 6.70
CA LEU A 69 6.86 -1.82 5.45
C LEU A 69 7.76 -2.10 4.23
N ALA A 70 9.03 -1.67 4.25
CA ALA A 70 9.98 -1.89 3.16
C ALA A 70 10.37 -3.35 2.94
N ASN A 71 10.07 -4.25 3.88
CA ASN A 71 10.23 -5.70 3.67
C ASN A 71 9.16 -6.29 2.75
N HIS A 72 8.04 -5.57 2.55
CA HIS A 72 6.90 -6.04 1.77
C HIS A 72 6.54 -5.10 0.61
N LEU A 73 6.88 -3.82 0.72
CA LEU A 73 6.63 -2.78 -0.27
C LEU A 73 7.94 -2.25 -0.84
N PRO A 74 7.92 -1.65 -2.05
CA PRO A 74 9.05 -0.87 -2.53
C PRO A 74 9.49 0.17 -1.50
N LYS A 75 10.79 0.26 -1.23
CA LYS A 75 11.36 1.12 -0.17
C LYS A 75 10.85 2.56 -0.21
N ARG A 76 10.80 3.17 -1.40
CA ARG A 76 10.31 4.56 -1.58
C ARG A 76 8.83 4.71 -1.22
N LEU A 77 8.01 3.69 -1.51
CA LEU A 77 6.60 3.69 -1.15
C LEU A 77 6.42 3.52 0.36
N ALA A 78 7.17 2.59 0.97
CA ALA A 78 7.16 2.40 2.43
C ALA A 78 7.51 3.69 3.18
N GLN A 79 8.54 4.39 2.71
CA GLN A 79 8.93 5.70 3.24
C GLN A 79 7.83 6.75 3.05
N ALA A 80 7.30 6.90 1.84
CA ALA A 80 6.24 7.88 1.56
C ALA A 80 4.95 7.62 2.36
N ILE A 81 4.63 6.35 2.65
CA ILE A 81 3.51 5.98 3.53
C ILE A 81 3.79 6.50 4.94
N ALA A 82 4.93 6.14 5.54
CA ALA A 82 5.28 6.54 6.90
C ALA A 82 5.25 8.08 7.07
N GLU A 83 5.83 8.81 6.12
CA GLU A 83 5.84 10.29 6.12
C GLU A 83 4.41 10.86 6.03
N ARG A 84 3.58 10.34 5.13
CA ARG A 84 2.21 10.85 4.91
C ARG A 84 1.25 10.52 6.04
N THR A 85 1.47 9.43 6.75
CA THR A 85 0.64 9.01 7.88
C THR A 85 1.15 9.55 9.22
N GLY A 86 2.29 10.25 9.24
CA GLY A 86 2.93 10.71 10.49
C GLY A 86 3.43 9.56 11.36
N LEU A 87 3.82 8.44 10.74
CA LEU A 87 4.28 7.22 11.40
C LEU A 87 5.79 7.05 11.18
N ASP A 88 6.57 8.10 11.39
CA ASP A 88 8.03 8.15 11.18
C ASP A 88 8.84 7.68 12.41
N GLY A 89 8.17 7.46 13.54
CA GLY A 89 8.75 6.98 14.79
C GLY A 89 8.98 5.46 14.87
N ASN A 90 9.33 4.99 16.06
CA ASN A 90 9.52 3.56 16.29
C ASN A 90 8.19 2.84 16.41
N LEU A 91 8.15 1.55 16.08
CA LEU A 91 6.98 0.70 16.30
C LEU A 91 6.48 0.73 17.75
N ALA A 92 7.39 0.87 18.72
CA ALA A 92 7.09 0.96 20.14
C ALA A 92 6.15 2.13 20.47
N ASP A 93 6.26 3.22 19.71
CA ASP A 93 5.56 4.49 19.95
C ASP A 93 4.14 4.50 19.35
N LEU A 94 3.81 3.49 18.54
CA LEU A 94 2.46 3.30 18.01
C LEU A 94 1.51 2.79 19.09
N SER A 95 0.40 3.48 19.34
CA SER A 95 -0.66 3.05 20.26
C SER A 95 -1.51 1.91 19.71
#